data_AF-A0A926WFE1-F1
#
_entry.id   AF-A0A926WFE1-F1
#
_cell.length_a   1.000
_cell.length_b   1.000
_cell.length_c   1.000
_cell.angle_alpha   90.00
_cell.angle_beta   90.00
_cell.angle_gamma   90.00
#
_symmetry.space_group_name_H-M   'P 1'
#
loop_
_entity.id
_entity.type
_entity.pdbx_description
1 polymer ?
#
loop_
_entity_poly.entity_id
_entity_poly.type
_entity_poly.pdbx_seq_one_letter_code
_entity_poly.pdbx_strand_id
1 'polypeptide(L)'
;MTTLKKLGQFFSQKALRSLSAGVAVSSIMLGLGAFAKPASAVNIAGYDFNDEDFANTLVNFAGNFTTPGGSIQTVLTDQDLTTYAFSFTPGAFVQLGFNTPVINLSGNDLAFFDLGIPDTFQVSIDGNNYLPYDSLFTGFSTSNPTFNVNVATIDLNDFGVALNDSISEIYIKLDTLSGDDTVPSLALVAAIRTTPEPSAMFGLLATVGFLACQRKFKMLKKA
;
A
#
# COMPACT_ATOMS: atom_id res chain seq x y z
N MET A 1 42.98 -8.14 -64.85
CA MET A 1 42.26 -8.08 -66.14
C MET A 1 40.91 -8.77 -65.92
N THR A 2 39.83 -7.98 -65.77
CA THR A 2 38.71 -7.84 -66.74
C THR A 2 37.68 -8.98 -66.60
N THR A 3 36.37 -8.81 -66.42
CA THR A 3 35.46 -7.66 -66.62
C THR A 3 34.06 -8.02 -66.11
N LEU A 4 33.33 -7.03 -65.61
CA LEU A 4 31.88 -7.03 -65.38
C LEU A 4 31.05 -7.27 -66.67
N LYS A 5 29.85 -7.86 -66.50
CA LYS A 5 28.54 -7.58 -67.16
C LYS A 5 27.58 -8.72 -66.74
N LYS A 6 26.32 -8.55 -66.34
CA LYS A 6 25.26 -7.64 -66.81
C LYS A 6 24.04 -7.74 -65.85
N LEU A 7 23.37 -6.60 -65.64
CA LEU A 7 21.94 -6.29 -65.40
C LEU A 7 20.95 -7.48 -65.26
N GLY A 8 19.92 -7.49 -64.40
CA GLY A 8 19.10 -6.39 -63.87
C GLY A 8 17.64 -6.47 -64.40
N GLN A 9 16.67 -6.40 -63.47
CA GLN A 9 15.20 -6.25 -63.67
C GLN A 9 14.44 -7.54 -64.07
N PHE A 10 13.30 -7.94 -63.49
CA PHE A 10 12.04 -7.19 -63.38
C PHE A 10 11.05 -7.86 -62.40
N PHE A 11 10.44 -7.03 -61.55
CA PHE A 11 9.16 -7.08 -60.82
C PHE A 11 8.09 -8.10 -61.26
N SER A 12 7.28 -8.59 -60.31
CA SER A 12 5.91 -8.06 -60.10
C SER A 12 5.12 -8.81 -59.03
N GLN A 13 4.82 -8.11 -57.93
CA GLN A 13 3.62 -8.36 -57.11
C GLN A 13 2.38 -8.11 -57.98
N LYS A 14 1.47 -9.08 -58.09
CA LYS A 14 -0.01 -8.89 -58.18
C LYS A 14 -0.69 -10.21 -58.54
N ALA A 15 -1.13 -10.93 -57.51
CA ALA A 15 -2.42 -11.65 -57.57
C ALA A 15 -2.85 -11.93 -56.13
N LEU A 16 -3.38 -10.87 -55.51
CA LEU A 16 -4.32 -10.99 -54.41
C LEU A 16 -5.62 -11.63 -54.95
N ARG A 17 -6.40 -12.23 -54.03
CA ARG A 17 -7.77 -12.77 -54.14
C ARG A 17 -7.75 -14.29 -54.36
N SER A 18 -8.39 -15.12 -53.54
CA SER A 18 -9.68 -14.91 -52.88
C SER A 18 -10.00 -15.97 -51.81
N LEU A 19 -10.77 -15.55 -50.79
CA LEU A 19 -11.76 -16.30 -50.00
C LEU A 19 -11.25 -17.49 -49.14
N SER A 20 -11.10 -17.33 -47.82
CA SER A 20 -12.14 -17.35 -46.77
C SER A 20 -12.75 -18.74 -46.51
N ALA A 21 -12.33 -19.38 -45.42
CA ALA A 21 -13.19 -20.08 -44.44
C ALA A 21 -12.27 -20.84 -43.47
N GLY A 22 -12.44 -20.60 -42.17
CA GLY A 22 -11.72 -21.33 -41.12
C GLY A 22 -11.22 -20.42 -40.01
N VAL A 23 -12.16 -19.81 -39.29
CA VAL A 23 -11.93 -19.09 -38.05
C VAL A 23 -11.31 -20.05 -37.03
N ALA A 24 -9.99 -19.97 -36.84
CA ALA A 24 -9.36 -20.40 -35.60
C ALA A 24 -9.24 -19.14 -34.75
N VAL A 25 -10.23 -18.92 -33.88
CA VAL A 25 -10.11 -17.98 -32.76
C VAL A 25 -8.99 -18.54 -31.88
N SER A 26 -7.75 -18.12 -32.15
CA SER A 26 -6.67 -18.25 -31.20
C SER A 26 -6.97 -17.23 -30.11
N SER A 27 -7.67 -17.67 -29.08
CA SER A 27 -7.82 -16.97 -27.83
C SER A 27 -6.41 -16.69 -27.29
N ILE A 28 -5.86 -15.53 -27.64
CA ILE A 28 -4.80 -14.91 -26.87
C ILE A 28 -5.47 -14.63 -25.52
N MET A 29 -5.33 -15.59 -24.61
CA MET A 29 -5.47 -15.39 -23.19
C MET A 29 -4.53 -14.21 -22.88
N LEU A 30 -5.11 -13.01 -22.82
CA LEU A 30 -4.61 -11.93 -21.99
C LEU A 30 -4.59 -12.50 -20.57
N GLY A 31 -3.48 -13.18 -20.24
CA GLY A 31 -3.11 -13.41 -18.87
C GLY A 31 -3.00 -12.04 -18.25
N LEU A 32 -4.07 -11.62 -17.57
CA LEU A 32 -3.99 -10.70 -16.45
C LEU A 32 -2.84 -11.25 -15.61
N GLY A 33 -1.70 -10.58 -15.65
CA GLY A 33 -0.59 -10.90 -14.76
C GLY A 33 -1.15 -10.76 -13.36
N ALA A 34 -1.50 -11.88 -12.74
CA ALA A 34 -1.65 -11.94 -11.30
C ALA A 34 -0.28 -11.54 -10.77
N PHE A 35 -0.18 -10.28 -10.32
CA PHE A 35 0.99 -9.82 -9.59
C PHE A 35 1.16 -10.78 -8.44
N ALA A 36 2.29 -11.49 -8.43
CA ALA A 36 2.61 -12.37 -7.34
C ALA A 36 2.72 -11.49 -6.09
N LYS A 37 1.74 -11.63 -5.19
CA LYS A 37 1.78 -11.07 -3.84
C LYS A 37 3.15 -11.42 -3.24
N PRO A 38 3.89 -10.47 -2.63
CA PRO A 38 5.13 -10.81 -1.95
C PRO A 38 4.85 -11.97 -0.99
N ALA A 39 5.77 -12.93 -0.94
CA ALA A 39 5.52 -14.26 -0.39
C ALA A 39 5.22 -14.29 1.13
N SER A 40 5.19 -13.13 1.80
CA SER A 40 4.92 -12.96 3.23
C SER A 40 3.97 -11.79 3.53
N ALA A 41 3.02 -11.49 2.64
CA ALA A 41 2.06 -10.43 2.94
C ALA A 41 0.95 -10.93 3.87
N VAL A 42 0.90 -10.36 5.08
CA VAL A 42 -0.14 -10.53 6.09
C VAL A 42 -1.33 -9.66 5.71
N ASN A 43 -2.53 -10.25 5.65
CA ASN A 43 -3.76 -9.50 5.40
C ASN A 43 -4.44 -9.12 6.72
N ILE A 44 -4.56 -7.82 6.98
CA ILE A 44 -5.24 -7.27 8.16
C ILE A 44 -6.45 -6.48 7.67
N ALA A 45 -7.64 -7.06 7.84
CA ALA A 45 -8.92 -6.40 7.51
C ALA A 45 -8.98 -5.75 6.12
N GLY A 46 -8.43 -6.42 5.11
CA GLY A 46 -8.42 -5.94 3.72
C GLY A 46 -7.16 -5.14 3.32
N TYR A 47 -6.24 -4.87 4.25
CA TYR A 47 -4.93 -4.29 3.99
C TYR A 47 -3.87 -5.39 3.91
N ASP A 48 -2.92 -5.25 2.98
CA ASP A 48 -1.80 -6.17 2.83
C ASP A 48 -0.51 -5.49 3.31
N PHE A 49 0.16 -6.13 4.27
CA PHE A 49 1.41 -5.66 4.89
C PHE A 49 2.48 -6.74 4.82
N ASN A 50 3.75 -6.35 4.72
CA ASN A 50 4.86 -7.25 4.96
C ASN A 50 5.15 -7.32 6.47
N ASP A 51 5.84 -8.37 6.91
CA ASP A 51 6.18 -8.54 8.33
C ASP A 51 6.98 -7.36 8.89
N GLU A 52 7.84 -6.73 8.07
CA GLU A 52 8.63 -5.56 8.46
C GLU A 52 7.86 -4.23 8.54
N ASP A 53 6.58 -4.21 8.14
CA ASP A 53 5.76 -3.00 8.13
C ASP A 53 5.18 -2.68 9.50
N PHE A 54 5.09 -3.66 10.40
CA PHE A 54 4.51 -3.49 11.72
C PHE A 54 5.45 -2.77 12.70
N ALA A 55 4.86 -1.95 13.56
CA ALA A 55 5.55 -1.46 14.75
C ALA A 55 6.03 -2.64 15.60
N ASN A 56 7.27 -2.59 16.05
CA ASN A 56 7.93 -3.76 16.67
C ASN A 56 8.66 -3.43 17.97
N THR A 57 8.65 -2.16 18.37
CA THR A 57 9.27 -1.72 19.62
C THR A 57 8.31 -0.79 20.37
N LEU A 58 8.08 -1.07 21.65
CA LEU A 58 7.48 -0.09 22.56
C LEU A 58 8.62 0.73 23.17
N VAL A 59 8.76 1.98 22.74
CA VAL A 59 9.88 2.87 23.13
C VAL A 59 9.59 3.50 24.49
N ASN A 60 8.37 3.98 24.68
CA ASN A 60 7.93 4.63 25.91
C ASN A 60 6.40 4.52 26.02
N PHE A 61 5.88 4.66 27.23
CA PHE A 61 4.45 4.76 27.49
C PHE A 61 4.19 5.40 28.85
N ALA A 62 3.01 6.00 29.01
CA ALA A 62 2.54 6.48 30.30
C ALA A 62 1.04 6.17 30.47
N GLY A 63 0.64 5.90 31.71
CA GLY A 63 -0.73 5.53 32.06
C GLY A 63 -0.89 4.08 32.51
N ASN A 64 -2.09 3.73 32.97
CA ASN A 64 -2.46 2.37 33.34
C ASN A 64 -3.28 1.74 32.22
N PHE A 65 -2.75 0.68 31.60
CA PHE A 65 -3.33 0.04 30.43
C PHE A 65 -4.03 -1.27 30.79
N THR A 66 -5.17 -1.49 30.15
CA THR A 66 -5.81 -2.82 30.08
C THR A 66 -5.38 -3.48 28.78
N THR A 67 -4.89 -4.72 28.87
CA THR A 67 -4.21 -5.44 27.77
C THR A 67 -4.63 -6.91 27.73
N PRO A 68 -5.78 -7.24 27.11
CA PRO A 68 -6.16 -8.62 26.86
C PRO A 68 -5.13 -9.22 25.88
N GLY A 69 -4.22 -10.05 26.38
CA GLY A 69 -3.13 -10.60 25.56
C GLY A 69 -1.76 -10.65 26.24
N GLY A 70 -1.58 -9.93 27.37
CA GLY A 70 -0.37 -10.04 28.18
C GLY A 70 0.20 -8.68 28.55
N SER A 71 1.50 -8.47 28.31
CA SER A 71 2.14 -7.18 28.58
C SER A 71 1.78 -6.16 27.50
N ILE A 72 1.79 -4.86 27.84
CA ILE A 72 1.57 -3.78 26.87
C ILE A 72 2.54 -3.86 25.68
N GLN A 73 3.80 -4.23 25.93
CA GLN A 73 4.77 -4.39 24.86
C GLN A 73 4.37 -5.52 23.92
N THR A 74 3.97 -6.68 24.45
CA THR A 74 3.53 -7.81 23.64
C THR A 74 2.35 -7.41 22.77
N VAL A 75 1.31 -6.85 23.38
CA VAL A 75 0.07 -6.49 22.70
C VAL A 75 0.27 -5.44 21.60
N LEU A 76 1.15 -4.46 21.80
CA LEU A 76 1.35 -3.38 20.82
C LEU A 76 2.40 -3.68 19.74
N THR A 77 3.07 -4.82 19.82
CA THR A 77 4.13 -5.21 18.86
C THR A 77 3.93 -6.61 18.29
N ASP A 78 2.87 -7.31 18.68
CA ASP A 78 2.42 -8.50 18.00
C ASP A 78 1.69 -8.13 16.69
N GLN A 79 1.27 -9.14 15.93
CA GLN A 79 0.52 -8.98 14.68
C GLN A 79 -0.89 -9.59 14.81
N ASP A 80 -1.45 -9.59 16.02
CA ASP A 80 -2.70 -10.26 16.36
C ASP A 80 -3.83 -9.26 16.63
N LEU A 81 -4.84 -9.24 15.76
CA LEU A 81 -6.04 -8.41 15.95
C LEU A 81 -6.91 -8.82 17.15
N THR A 82 -6.60 -9.91 17.86
CA THR A 82 -7.33 -10.33 19.07
C THR A 82 -6.77 -9.73 20.35
N THR A 83 -5.57 -9.14 20.29
CA THR A 83 -4.95 -8.41 21.39
C THR A 83 -5.10 -6.90 21.14
N TYR A 84 -5.26 -6.13 22.21
CA TYR A 84 -5.42 -4.66 22.12
C TYR A 84 -5.12 -3.98 23.44
N ALA A 85 -4.72 -2.71 23.40
CA ALA A 85 -4.43 -1.91 24.58
C ALA A 85 -5.29 -0.64 24.61
N PHE A 86 -5.85 -0.34 25.78
CA PHE A 86 -6.57 0.91 26.02
C PHE A 86 -6.30 1.42 27.44
N SER A 87 -6.52 2.72 27.67
CA SER A 87 -6.33 3.34 28.98
C SER A 87 -7.36 4.43 29.25
N PHE A 88 -8.01 4.37 30.41
CA PHE A 88 -8.82 5.49 30.91
C PHE A 88 -8.01 6.49 31.75
N THR A 89 -6.68 6.30 31.86
CA THR A 89 -5.81 7.23 32.57
C THR A 89 -5.66 8.51 31.76
N PRO A 90 -5.97 9.70 32.30
CA PRO A 90 -5.78 10.96 31.59
C PRO A 90 -4.31 11.17 31.19
N GLY A 91 -4.08 11.57 29.94
CA GLY A 91 -2.75 11.77 29.37
C GLY A 91 -2.02 10.48 29.01
N ALA A 92 -2.72 9.34 28.95
CA ALA A 92 -2.10 8.07 28.57
C ALA A 92 -1.64 8.10 27.10
N PHE A 93 -0.41 7.63 26.88
CA PHE A 93 0.17 7.55 25.55
C PHE A 93 1.08 6.34 25.41
N VAL A 94 1.32 5.97 24.16
CA VAL A 94 2.34 5.01 23.76
C VAL A 94 3.21 5.63 22.67
N GLN A 95 4.49 5.30 22.70
CA GLN A 95 5.46 5.63 21.67
C GLN A 95 5.95 4.33 21.05
N LEU A 96 5.62 4.12 19.79
CA LEU A 96 5.95 2.90 19.05
C LEU A 96 7.07 3.18 18.06
N GLY A 97 7.96 2.21 17.90
CA GLY A 97 9.11 2.26 17.00
C GLY A 97 9.02 1.21 15.90
N PHE A 98 9.63 1.54 14.75
CA PHE A 98 9.73 0.69 13.58
C PHE A 98 11.21 0.37 13.28
N ASN A 99 11.57 -0.92 13.32
CA ASN A 99 12.88 -1.38 12.84
C ASN A 99 13.20 -0.96 11.39
N THR A 100 12.18 -0.95 10.52
CA THR A 100 12.30 -0.41 9.17
C THR A 100 11.56 0.92 9.12
N PRO A 101 12.25 2.06 8.90
CA PRO A 101 11.60 3.37 8.87
C PRO A 101 10.40 3.43 7.93
N VAL A 102 9.40 4.21 8.35
CA VAL A 102 8.20 4.50 7.56
C VAL A 102 8.55 5.67 6.65
N ILE A 103 8.48 5.43 5.34
CA ILE A 103 8.82 6.43 4.33
C ILE A 103 7.53 7.19 3.99
N ASN A 104 7.59 8.51 4.03
CA ASN A 104 6.49 9.35 3.56
C ASN A 104 6.39 9.28 2.04
N LEU A 105 5.24 8.83 1.55
CA LEU A 105 4.90 8.70 0.15
C LEU A 105 3.69 9.61 -0.15
N SER A 106 3.11 9.44 -1.35
CA SER A 106 1.89 10.15 -1.68
C SER A 106 0.69 9.44 -1.05
N GLY A 107 -0.04 10.15 -0.17
CA GLY A 107 -1.23 9.64 0.49
C GLY A 107 -0.93 9.01 1.85
N ASN A 108 -1.78 8.08 2.28
CA ASN A 108 -1.64 7.47 3.61
C ASN A 108 -0.41 6.57 3.70
N ASP A 109 0.36 6.72 4.77
CA ASP A 109 1.62 6.02 5.04
C ASP A 109 1.54 5.06 6.23
N LEU A 110 0.51 5.20 7.06
CA LEU A 110 0.31 4.38 8.26
C LEU A 110 -1.16 3.96 8.38
N ALA A 111 -1.38 2.79 8.94
CA ALA A 111 -2.69 2.26 9.32
C ALA A 111 -2.67 1.85 10.79
N PHE A 112 -3.58 2.43 11.58
CA PHE A 112 -3.79 2.08 12.98
C PHE A 112 -5.11 1.34 13.08
N PHE A 113 -5.10 0.18 13.72
CA PHE A 113 -6.27 -0.66 13.89
C PHE A 113 -6.74 -0.61 15.33
N ASP A 114 -8.04 -0.41 15.51
CA ASP A 114 -8.77 -0.49 16.77
C ASP A 114 -9.93 -1.48 16.69
N LEU A 115 -10.45 -1.85 17.85
CA LEU A 115 -11.51 -2.84 18.00
C LEU A 115 -12.76 -2.25 18.63
N GLY A 116 -13.92 -2.65 18.11
CA GLY A 116 -15.22 -2.28 18.66
C GLY A 116 -15.80 -1.04 17.98
N ILE A 117 -15.99 0.03 18.74
CA ILE A 117 -16.61 1.26 18.21
C ILE A 117 -15.50 2.11 17.58
N PRO A 118 -15.69 2.68 16.38
CA PRO A 118 -14.72 3.60 15.82
C PRO A 118 -14.45 4.77 16.76
N ASP A 119 -13.18 4.98 17.07
CA ASP A 119 -12.67 6.05 17.92
C ASP A 119 -11.72 6.99 17.16
N THR A 120 -11.35 8.11 17.80
CA THR A 120 -10.39 9.08 17.27
C THR A 120 -9.04 8.92 17.96
N PHE A 121 -7.99 8.67 17.17
CA PHE A 121 -6.61 8.69 17.66
C PHE A 121 -6.03 10.10 17.63
N GLN A 122 -5.31 10.49 18.69
CA GLN A 122 -4.42 11.66 18.63
C GLN A 122 -3.01 11.19 18.36
N VAL A 123 -2.46 11.61 17.23
CA VAL A 123 -1.20 11.09 16.69
C VAL A 123 -0.17 12.21 16.58
N SER A 124 1.08 11.92 16.90
CA SER A 124 2.20 12.87 16.81
C SER A 124 3.49 12.18 16.37
N ILE A 125 4.32 12.86 15.57
CA ILE A 125 5.66 12.39 15.19
C ILE A 125 6.79 12.96 16.07
N ASP A 126 6.49 13.99 16.87
CA ASP A 126 7.47 14.73 17.68
C ASP A 126 7.15 14.70 19.19
N GLY A 127 6.02 14.07 19.56
CA GLY A 127 5.52 13.99 20.93
C GLY A 127 4.85 15.26 21.46
N ASN A 128 4.77 16.32 20.66
CA ASN A 128 4.28 17.64 21.06
C ASN A 128 3.02 18.06 20.27
N ASN A 129 3.07 17.95 18.94
CA ASN A 129 1.99 18.35 18.05
C ASN A 129 1.13 17.13 17.70
N TYR A 130 -0.08 17.08 18.24
CA TYR A 130 -1.02 15.98 18.03
C TYR A 130 -2.12 16.38 17.04
N LEU A 131 -2.39 15.50 16.08
CA LEU A 131 -3.46 15.63 15.11
C LEU A 131 -4.49 14.49 15.29
N PRO A 132 -5.80 14.78 15.17
CA PRO A 132 -6.85 13.77 15.25
C PRO A 132 -6.96 12.93 13.97
N TYR A 133 -7.12 11.62 14.11
CA TYR A 133 -7.46 10.69 13.03
C TYR A 133 -8.60 9.79 13.45
N ASP A 134 -9.73 9.91 12.76
CA ASP A 134 -10.90 9.08 13.01
C ASP A 134 -10.71 7.71 12.37
N SER A 135 -10.96 6.66 13.15
CA SER A 135 -11.06 5.31 12.62
C SER A 135 -12.41 5.09 11.95
N LEU A 136 -12.45 4.17 10.98
CA LEU A 136 -13.66 3.77 10.29
C LEU A 136 -13.76 2.24 10.24
N PHE A 137 -14.97 1.72 10.31
CA PHE A 137 -15.20 0.29 10.21
C PHE A 137 -14.70 -0.26 8.87
N THR A 138 -13.84 -1.27 8.93
CA THR A 138 -13.22 -1.90 7.75
C THR A 138 -14.17 -2.82 6.98
N GLY A 139 -15.30 -3.21 7.58
CA GLY A 139 -16.16 -4.29 7.08
C GLY A 139 -15.81 -5.68 7.65
N PHE A 140 -14.74 -5.80 8.43
CA PHE A 140 -14.28 -7.05 9.04
C PHE A 140 -14.45 -7.05 10.56
N SER A 141 -14.60 -8.24 11.14
CA SER A 141 -14.67 -8.44 12.58
C SER A 141 -13.73 -9.57 13.03
N THR A 142 -13.22 -9.47 14.25
CA THR A 142 -12.51 -10.58 14.90
C THR A 142 -13.47 -11.74 15.19
N SER A 143 -12.94 -12.96 15.26
CA SER A 143 -13.77 -14.16 15.48
C SER A 143 -14.01 -14.50 16.95
N ASN A 144 -13.12 -14.11 17.87
CA ASN A 144 -13.25 -14.39 19.29
C ASN A 144 -12.31 -13.54 20.18
N PRO A 145 -12.82 -12.65 21.05
CA PRO A 145 -14.20 -12.15 21.07
C PRO A 145 -14.54 -11.45 19.75
N THR A 146 -15.84 -11.30 19.44
CA THR A 146 -16.27 -10.61 18.21
C THR A 146 -16.30 -9.11 18.42
N PHE A 147 -15.35 -8.42 17.79
CA PHE A 147 -15.30 -6.97 17.72
C PHE A 147 -15.19 -6.55 16.25
N ASN A 148 -15.79 -5.41 15.92
CA ASN A 148 -15.53 -4.76 14.64
C ASN A 148 -14.07 -4.33 14.60
N VAL A 149 -13.42 -4.52 13.45
CA VAL A 149 -12.08 -3.97 13.20
C VAL A 149 -12.26 -2.64 12.50
N ASN A 150 -11.76 -1.58 13.10
CA ASN A 150 -11.74 -0.26 12.51
C ASN A 150 -10.30 0.13 12.15
N VAL A 151 -10.16 1.10 11.26
CA VAL A 151 -8.85 1.58 10.80
C VAL A 151 -8.86 3.10 10.70
N ALA A 152 -7.84 3.72 11.29
CA ALA A 152 -7.45 5.09 11.00
C ALA A 152 -6.22 5.08 10.11
N THR A 153 -6.24 5.85 9.02
CA THR A 153 -5.11 5.97 8.11
C THR A 153 -4.50 7.36 8.22
N ILE A 154 -3.17 7.42 8.28
CA ILE A 154 -2.43 8.64 8.55
C ILE A 154 -1.52 8.97 7.36
N ASP A 155 -1.54 10.23 6.92
CA ASP A 155 -0.64 10.78 5.89
C ASP A 155 0.45 11.61 6.60
N LEU A 156 1.73 11.29 6.37
CA LEU A 156 2.84 11.98 7.03
C LEU A 156 3.04 13.40 6.52
N ASN A 157 2.45 13.76 5.36
CA ASN A 157 2.43 15.13 4.87
C ASN A 157 1.63 16.06 5.80
N ASP A 158 0.65 15.54 6.56
CA ASP A 158 -0.10 16.32 7.55
C ASP A 158 0.79 16.86 8.67
N PHE A 159 1.89 16.16 8.97
CA PHE A 159 2.90 16.56 9.94
C PHE A 159 4.06 17.35 9.32
N GLY A 160 4.02 17.61 8.01
CA GLY A 160 5.07 18.32 7.29
C GLY A 160 6.33 17.51 7.03
N VAL A 161 6.27 16.17 7.11
CA VAL A 161 7.36 15.30 6.65
C VAL A 161 7.48 15.47 5.13
N ALA A 162 8.68 15.63 4.59
CA ALA A 162 8.85 15.77 3.14
C ALA A 162 8.67 14.41 2.44
N LEU A 163 8.27 14.41 1.18
CA LEU A 163 8.18 13.18 0.39
C LEU A 163 9.54 12.47 0.31
N ASN A 164 9.55 11.17 0.54
CA ASN A 164 10.72 10.28 0.66
C ASN A 164 11.59 10.49 1.91
N ASP A 165 11.23 11.41 2.81
CA ASP A 165 11.78 11.37 4.17
C ASP A 165 11.12 10.24 4.96
N SER A 166 11.67 9.92 6.13
CA SER A 166 11.20 8.83 6.96
C SER A 166 11.13 9.17 8.43
N ILE A 167 10.16 8.55 9.11
CA ILE A 167 10.10 8.50 10.57
C ILE A 167 10.44 7.09 11.06
N SER A 168 10.91 6.97 12.29
CA SER A 168 11.18 5.67 12.93
C SER A 168 10.32 5.45 14.17
N GLU A 169 9.60 6.46 14.63
CA GLU A 169 8.82 6.44 15.86
C GLU A 169 7.55 7.26 15.69
N ILE A 170 6.51 6.88 16.43
CA ILE A 170 5.22 7.55 16.43
C ILE A 170 4.63 7.56 17.84
N TYR A 171 4.00 8.66 18.21
CA TYR A 171 3.31 8.85 19.49
C TYR A 171 1.81 8.80 19.28
N ILE A 172 1.12 8.04 20.13
CA ILE A 172 -0.32 7.80 20.04
C ILE A 172 -0.90 8.01 21.43
N LYS A 173 -1.86 8.93 21.58
CA LYS A 173 -2.64 9.01 22.81
C LYS A 173 -3.74 7.97 22.80
N LEU A 174 -3.93 7.34 23.95
CA LEU A 174 -4.93 6.30 24.18
C LEU A 174 -5.82 6.65 25.37
N ASP A 175 -5.96 7.95 25.68
CA ASP A 175 -6.87 8.49 26.69
C ASP A 175 -8.14 9.06 26.05
N THR A 176 -9.09 9.45 26.89
CA THR A 176 -10.36 10.04 26.47
C THR A 176 -10.13 11.45 25.93
N LEU A 177 -10.62 11.72 24.72
CA LEU A 177 -10.70 13.09 24.22
C LEU A 177 -11.88 13.80 24.86
N SER A 178 -11.74 15.10 25.09
CA SER A 178 -12.80 15.88 25.74
C SER A 178 -14.08 15.84 24.90
N GLY A 179 -15.09 15.12 25.37
CA GLY A 179 -16.39 14.97 24.70
C GLY A 179 -16.73 13.53 24.28
N ASP A 180 -15.78 12.60 24.37
CA ASP A 180 -15.99 11.20 23.99
C ASP A 180 -16.28 10.33 25.21
N ASP A 181 -17.19 9.37 25.06
CA ASP A 181 -17.53 8.38 26.10
C ASP A 181 -16.65 7.11 26.01
N THR A 182 -15.78 7.04 25.00
CA THR A 182 -14.93 5.90 24.65
C THR A 182 -13.45 6.30 24.64
N VAL A 183 -12.57 5.30 24.58
CA VAL A 183 -11.12 5.50 24.45
C VAL A 183 -10.60 4.59 23.34
N PRO A 184 -9.64 5.05 22.52
CA PRO A 184 -9.12 4.24 21.43
C PRO A 184 -8.51 2.94 21.95
N SER A 185 -8.89 1.82 21.33
CA SER A 185 -8.42 0.47 21.67
C SER A 185 -7.39 -0.02 20.66
N LEU A 186 -6.15 0.43 20.79
CA LEU A 186 -5.11 0.15 19.81
C LEU A 186 -4.74 -1.34 19.76
N ALA A 187 -4.98 -1.98 18.62
CA ALA A 187 -4.60 -3.36 18.35
C ALA A 187 -3.29 -3.43 17.55
N LEU A 188 -3.22 -2.77 16.38
CA LEU A 188 -2.07 -2.86 15.48
C LEU A 188 -1.70 -1.52 14.87
N VAL A 189 -0.41 -1.35 14.58
CA VAL A 189 0.14 -0.22 13.83
C VAL A 189 1.05 -0.73 12.74
N ALA A 190 0.78 -0.37 11.50
CA ALA A 190 1.55 -0.81 10.35
C ALA A 190 1.81 0.32 9.35
N ALA A 191 2.96 0.28 8.68
CA ALA A 191 3.33 1.13 7.57
C ALA A 191 2.60 0.70 6.29
N ILE A 192 1.91 1.63 5.65
CA ILE A 192 1.36 1.45 4.31
C ILE A 192 2.48 1.71 3.31
N ARG A 193 3.23 0.67 2.96
CA ARG A 193 4.14 0.74 1.82
C ARG A 193 3.33 0.62 0.55
N THR A 194 3.00 1.75 -0.08
CA THR A 194 2.64 1.70 -1.49
C THR A 194 3.89 1.26 -2.24
N THR A 195 4.02 -0.02 -2.56
CA THR A 195 4.98 -0.40 -3.60
C THR A 195 4.56 0.36 -4.85
N PRO A 196 5.39 1.23 -5.44
CA PRO A 196 5.09 1.76 -6.75
C PRO A 196 5.04 0.54 -7.67
N GLU A 197 3.84 0.18 -8.14
CA GLU A 197 3.64 -0.86 -9.14
C GLU A 197 4.62 -0.61 -10.30
N PRO A 198 5.67 -1.43 -10.48
CA PRO A 198 6.65 -1.20 -11.55
C PRO A 198 5.98 -1.26 -12.93
N SER A 199 4.81 -1.89 -13.00
CA SER A 199 3.97 -2.02 -14.19
C SER A 199 3.44 -0.68 -14.73
N ALA A 200 3.25 0.35 -13.90
CA ALA A 200 2.82 1.67 -14.36
C ALA A 200 3.94 2.47 -15.07
N MET A 201 5.20 2.26 -14.65
CA MET A 201 6.38 2.91 -15.24
C MET A 201 6.78 2.28 -16.59
N PHE A 202 6.63 0.95 -16.73
CA PHE A 202 6.89 0.28 -18.02
C PHE A 202 5.73 0.44 -19.02
N GLY A 203 4.50 0.64 -18.56
CA GLY A 203 3.34 0.91 -19.42
C GLY A 203 3.42 2.26 -20.15
N LEU A 204 3.97 3.29 -19.51
CA LEU A 204 4.15 4.60 -20.13
C LEU A 204 5.28 4.59 -21.19
N LEU A 205 6.37 3.85 -20.96
CA LEU A 205 7.46 3.72 -21.93
C LEU A 205 7.05 2.85 -23.15
N ALA A 206 6.27 1.79 -22.92
CA ALA A 206 5.78 0.92 -23.99
C ALA A 206 4.76 1.62 -24.91
N THR A 207 3.90 2.50 -24.36
CA THR A 207 2.93 3.27 -25.14
C THR A 207 3.59 4.35 -26.00
N VAL A 208 4.61 5.04 -25.48
CA VAL A 208 5.40 6.03 -26.26
C VAL A 208 6.22 5.35 -27.36
N GLY A 209 6.82 4.18 -27.08
CA GLY A 209 7.56 3.38 -28.08
C GLY A 209 6.68 2.86 -29.22
N PHE A 210 5.44 2.44 -28.93
CA PHE A 210 4.51 1.95 -29.94
C PHE A 210 3.97 3.08 -30.84
N LEU A 211 3.69 4.26 -30.27
CA LEU A 211 3.29 5.45 -31.02
C LEU A 211 4.40 5.99 -31.95
N ALA A 212 5.66 5.92 -31.51
CA ALA A 212 6.81 6.28 -32.34
C ALA A 212 7.04 5.31 -33.51
N CYS A 213 6.81 4.00 -33.29
CA CYS A 213 6.95 3.00 -34.34
C CYS A 213 5.81 3.10 -35.39
N GLN A 214 4.57 3.39 -34.97
CA GLN A 214 3.44 3.58 -35.89
C GLN A 214 3.58 4.82 -36.80
N ARG A 215 4.26 5.88 -36.34
CA ARG A 215 4.52 7.06 -37.19
C ARG A 215 5.52 6.78 -38.31
N LYS A 216 6.55 5.93 -38.10
CA LYS A 216 7.51 5.56 -39.15
C LYS A 216 6.88 4.70 -40.27
N PHE A 217 5.96 3.79 -39.93
CA PHE A 217 5.27 2.97 -40.95
C PHE A 217 4.27 3.76 -41.80
N LYS A 218 3.68 4.85 -41.29
CA LYS A 218 2.80 5.71 -42.09
C LYS A 218 3.55 6.62 -43.08
N MET A 219 4.80 6.98 -42.80
CA MET A 219 5.62 7.77 -43.73
C MET A 219 6.25 6.93 -44.85
N LEU A 220 6.52 5.64 -44.61
CA LEU A 220 7.08 4.72 -45.61
C LEU A 220 6.06 4.20 -46.65
N LYS A 221 4.77 4.49 -46.48
CA LYS A 221 3.72 4.20 -47.49
C LYS A 221 3.35 5.40 -48.37
N LYS A 222 4.07 6.52 -48.25
CA LYS A 222 3.81 7.77 -48.98
C LYS A 222 5.01 8.30 -49.76
N ALA A 223 5.95 7.42 -50.11
CA ALA A 223 7.00 7.67 -51.11
C ALA A 223 6.77 6.78 -52.33
#